data_AF-A0A967ATI7-F1
#
_entry.id   AF-A0A967ATI7-F1
#
_cell.length_a   1.000
_cell.length_b   1.000
_cell.length_c   1.000
_cell.angle_alpha   90.00
_cell.angle_beta   90.00
_cell.angle_gamma   90.00
#
_symmetry.space_group_name_H-M   'P 1'
#
loop_
_entity.id
_entity.type
_entity.pdbx_description
1 polymer ?
#
loop_
_entity_poly.entity_id
_entity_poly.type
_entity_poly.pdbx_seq_one_letter_code
_entity_poly.pdbx_strand_id
1 'polypeptide(L)'
;MSCKLHSSAKLLGLAVLAVSLSVSVSVMSADHAESPGADADPAADLADVFIFPSPEGGNKTVGAITFGGRPAPRARIDTNFYCDRNVLYTFNIDRADTNGNFDNDPDIQIFARLGTNSAGACGLQLENVPGAGGTFSGPIEQVFTSSGGTKAFAGLRNDPFFFDAEGFTALVNSFAAAGQSGDLVTAFGLGTRPRRDSFANRNVSAIVFEMDNNVLAPVAQGTRPKVRVWGTTARLAK
;
A
#
# COMPACT_ATOMS: atom_id res chain seq x y z
N MET A 1 9.77 12.53 79.75
CA MET A 1 9.65 13.40 78.56
C MET A 1 8.31 13.06 77.93
N SER A 2 7.25 13.86 78.16
CA SER A 2 6.75 14.96 77.28
C SER A 2 6.53 14.49 75.83
N CYS A 3 5.39 14.66 75.14
CA CYS A 3 4.49 15.82 75.07
C CYS A 3 3.10 15.44 74.50
N LYS A 4 2.12 16.35 74.66
CA LYS A 4 0.70 16.31 74.30
C LYS A 4 0.37 16.71 72.85
N LEU A 5 -0.79 16.22 72.38
CA LEU A 5 -1.81 16.74 71.42
C LEU A 5 -1.39 17.43 70.09
N HIS A 6 -2.02 17.04 68.96
CA HIS A 6 -3.23 17.68 68.38
C HIS A 6 -3.52 17.22 66.92
N SER A 7 -4.81 17.33 66.59
CA SER A 7 -5.37 17.71 65.28
C SER A 7 -5.88 16.62 64.34
N SER A 8 -7.20 16.49 64.32
CA SER A 8 -8.00 15.98 63.22
C SER A 8 -7.89 16.94 62.03
N ALA A 9 -7.40 16.46 60.89
CA ALA A 9 -7.62 17.11 59.60
C ALA A 9 -8.14 16.09 58.60
N LYS A 10 -9.26 16.47 58.00
CA LYS A 10 -10.09 15.73 57.08
C LYS A 10 -9.44 15.59 55.69
N LEU A 11 -9.96 14.58 54.99
CA LEU A 11 -10.38 14.62 53.58
C LEU A 11 -9.36 14.22 52.49
N LEU A 12 -9.84 13.24 51.70
CA LEU A 12 -9.67 13.08 50.26
C LEU A 12 -8.28 12.70 49.75
N GLY A 13 -8.05 11.41 49.57
CA GLY A 13 -6.98 10.91 48.72
C GLY A 13 -7.23 9.46 48.33
N LEU A 14 -7.24 9.20 47.02
CA LEU A 14 -7.33 7.90 46.34
C LEU A 14 -8.73 7.32 46.14
N ALA A 15 -9.52 8.00 45.32
CA ALA A 15 -10.49 7.34 44.44
C ALA A 15 -10.25 7.79 42.99
N VAL A 16 -9.07 7.47 42.44
CA VAL A 16 -8.81 7.53 41.00
C VAL A 16 -8.01 6.28 40.64
N LEU A 17 -8.68 5.14 40.62
CA LEU A 17 -8.11 3.88 40.12
C LEU A 17 -9.21 3.06 39.45
N ALA A 18 -9.78 3.56 38.34
CA ALA A 18 -10.56 2.75 37.39
C ALA A 18 -11.14 3.59 36.24
N VAL A 19 -10.34 4.41 35.53
CA VAL A 19 -10.74 4.90 34.19
C VAL A 19 -9.51 5.11 33.31
N SER A 20 -8.64 4.10 33.20
CA SER A 20 -7.84 3.96 31.98
C SER A 20 -8.75 3.32 30.93
N LEU A 21 -9.67 4.16 30.44
CA LEU A 21 -10.55 3.85 29.33
C LEU A 21 -9.66 3.43 28.16
N SER A 22 -9.86 2.20 27.73
CA SER A 22 -9.44 1.65 26.46
C SER A 22 -10.02 2.50 25.32
N VAL A 23 -9.37 3.62 25.04
CA VAL A 23 -9.47 4.28 23.75
C VAL A 23 -8.55 3.49 22.83
N SER A 24 -9.09 2.42 22.24
CA SER A 24 -8.51 1.83 21.04
C SER A 24 -8.64 2.87 19.95
N VAL A 25 -7.69 3.80 19.90
CA VAL A 25 -7.51 4.65 18.72
C VAL A 25 -7.14 3.68 17.61
N SER A 26 -8.02 3.49 16.64
CA SER A 26 -7.64 2.85 15.38
C SER A 26 -6.63 3.78 14.72
N VAL A 27 -5.35 3.55 15.00
CA VAL A 27 -4.27 4.21 14.30
C VAL A 27 -4.23 3.55 12.93
N MET A 28 -4.50 4.32 11.87
CA MET A 28 -4.26 3.89 10.49
C MET A 28 -2.74 3.82 10.31
N SER A 29 -2.17 2.68 10.64
CA SER A 29 -0.77 2.35 10.36
C SER A 29 -0.72 1.57 9.06
N ALA A 30 0.38 1.70 8.32
CA ALA A 30 0.68 0.74 7.25
C ALA A 30 0.78 -0.65 7.89
N ASP A 31 -0.02 -1.61 7.44
CA ASP A 31 0.15 -2.99 7.82
C ASP A 31 1.40 -3.52 7.12
N HIS A 32 2.48 -3.59 7.87
CA HIS A 32 3.67 -4.29 7.42
C HIS A 32 3.50 -5.81 7.62
N ALA A 33 4.51 -6.54 7.14
CA ALA A 33 4.77 -7.95 7.37
C ALA A 33 4.45 -8.48 8.78
N GLU A 34 4.54 -7.62 9.80
CA GLU A 34 4.35 -7.98 11.20
C GLU A 34 2.88 -7.88 11.68
N SER A 35 1.96 -7.44 10.82
CA SER A 35 0.52 -7.40 11.13
C SER A 35 -0.07 -8.81 11.12
N PRO A 36 -0.54 -9.36 12.26
CA PRO A 36 -1.08 -10.72 12.29
C PRO A 36 -2.31 -10.92 11.41
N GLY A 37 -3.08 -9.85 11.17
CA GLY A 37 -4.25 -9.90 10.31
C GLY A 37 -3.88 -9.99 8.82
N ALA A 38 -2.87 -9.23 8.40
CA ALA A 38 -2.38 -9.23 7.02
C ALA A 38 -1.68 -10.57 6.70
N ASP A 39 -0.77 -11.04 7.57
CA ASP A 39 -0.08 -12.33 7.38
C ASP A 39 -1.06 -13.53 7.32
N ALA A 40 -2.17 -13.46 8.05
CA ALA A 40 -3.19 -14.50 8.03
C ALA A 40 -4.09 -14.48 6.79
N ASP A 41 -4.13 -13.38 6.03
CA ASP A 41 -4.97 -13.21 4.84
C ASP A 41 -4.17 -12.68 3.63
N PRO A 42 -3.32 -13.52 3.00
CA PRO A 42 -2.50 -13.08 1.86
C PRO A 42 -3.29 -12.56 0.67
N ALA A 43 -4.56 -12.92 0.52
CA ALA A 43 -5.39 -12.38 -0.55
C ALA A 43 -5.83 -10.94 -0.27
N ALA A 44 -5.84 -10.49 0.99
CA ALA A 44 -6.16 -9.12 1.36
C ALA A 44 -4.93 -8.30 1.82
N ASP A 45 -3.78 -8.94 2.01
CA ASP A 45 -2.51 -8.32 2.38
C ASP A 45 -1.92 -7.53 1.20
N LEU A 46 -1.93 -6.20 1.30
CA LEU A 46 -1.35 -5.35 0.27
C LEU A 46 0.18 -5.36 0.41
N ALA A 47 0.87 -5.67 -0.69
CA ALA A 47 2.32 -5.51 -0.74
C ALA A 47 2.67 -4.04 -1.00
N ASP A 48 2.30 -3.51 -2.17
CA ASP A 48 2.65 -2.16 -2.58
C ASP A 48 1.59 -1.52 -3.50
N VAL A 49 1.66 -0.20 -3.60
CA VAL A 49 0.85 0.62 -4.50
C VAL A 49 1.77 1.46 -5.37
N PHE A 50 1.58 1.41 -6.68
CA PHE A 50 2.40 2.14 -7.65
C PHE A 50 1.55 3.09 -8.48
N ILE A 51 2.15 4.22 -8.84
CA ILE A 51 1.62 5.15 -9.83
C ILE A 51 2.77 5.73 -10.67
N PHE A 52 2.68 5.63 -11.99
CA PHE A 52 3.72 6.13 -12.89
C PHE A 52 3.17 6.46 -14.29
N PRO A 53 3.81 7.38 -15.05
CA PRO A 53 3.40 7.67 -16.42
C PRO A 53 3.45 6.42 -17.31
N SER A 54 2.47 6.24 -18.20
CA SER A 54 2.50 5.11 -19.14
C SER A 54 3.69 5.23 -20.09
N PRO A 55 4.50 4.17 -20.26
CA PRO A 55 5.60 4.17 -21.23
C PRO A 55 5.09 4.10 -22.68
N GLU A 56 3.83 3.74 -22.90
CA GLU A 56 3.23 3.58 -24.22
C GLU A 56 2.63 4.88 -24.80
N GLY A 57 2.54 5.97 -24.01
CA GLY A 57 2.03 7.24 -24.52
C GLY A 57 1.87 8.36 -23.48
N GLY A 58 2.00 9.62 -23.93
CA GLY A 58 2.15 10.79 -23.05
C GLY A 58 0.90 11.33 -22.34
N ASN A 59 -0.26 10.67 -22.44
CA ASN A 59 -1.51 11.14 -21.79
C ASN A 59 -2.18 10.09 -20.90
N LYS A 60 -1.44 9.05 -20.51
CA LYS A 60 -1.94 8.03 -19.59
C LYS A 60 -1.02 7.87 -18.39
N THR A 61 -1.61 7.51 -17.27
CA THR A 61 -0.92 7.12 -16.04
C THR A 61 -1.30 5.69 -15.71
N VAL A 62 -0.35 4.89 -15.28
CA VAL A 62 -0.56 3.52 -14.80
C VAL A 62 -0.68 3.54 -13.29
N GLY A 63 -1.73 2.91 -12.77
CA GLY A 63 -1.85 2.53 -11.37
C GLY A 63 -1.64 1.02 -11.22
N ALA A 64 -1.04 0.60 -10.10
CA ALA A 64 -0.95 -0.80 -9.75
C ALA A 64 -1.11 -1.04 -8.25
N ILE A 65 -1.69 -2.18 -7.90
CA ILE A 65 -1.75 -2.74 -6.56
C ILE A 65 -1.11 -4.12 -6.62
N THR A 66 -0.15 -4.38 -5.75
CA THR A 66 0.36 -5.73 -5.50
C THR A 66 -0.15 -6.23 -4.15
N PHE A 67 -0.34 -7.55 -4.04
CA PHE A 67 -0.89 -8.17 -2.85
C PHE A 67 -0.42 -9.63 -2.73
N GLY A 68 -0.51 -10.16 -1.52
CA GLY A 68 0.13 -11.41 -1.15
C GLY A 68 1.60 -11.20 -0.82
N GLY A 69 2.43 -12.22 -1.08
CA GLY A 69 3.83 -12.21 -0.66
C GLY A 69 4.00 -12.37 0.87
N ARG A 70 4.46 -13.54 1.31
CA ARG A 70 4.56 -13.86 2.75
C ARG A 70 5.70 -13.12 3.48
N PRO A 71 5.53 -12.69 4.74
CA PRO A 71 6.62 -12.16 5.53
C PRO A 71 7.77 -13.18 5.72
N ALA A 72 8.98 -12.67 5.87
CA ALA A 72 10.14 -13.49 6.22
C ALA A 72 9.84 -14.26 7.53
N PRO A 73 10.28 -15.52 7.71
CA PRO A 73 11.35 -16.23 6.98
C PRO A 73 10.88 -17.05 5.78
N ARG A 74 9.61 -16.96 5.37
CA ARG A 74 9.12 -17.70 4.21
C ARG A 74 9.58 -16.99 2.94
N ALA A 75 9.99 -17.75 1.92
CA ALA A 75 10.26 -17.18 0.62
C ALA A 75 8.98 -16.45 0.15
N ARG A 76 9.09 -15.14 -0.08
CA ARG A 76 8.08 -14.30 -0.74
C ARG A 76 7.95 -14.72 -2.21
N ILE A 77 7.52 -15.96 -2.45
CA ILE A 77 7.29 -16.45 -3.80
C ILE A 77 5.88 -17.02 -3.79
N ASP A 78 4.94 -16.24 -4.29
CA ASP A 78 3.62 -16.78 -4.57
C ASP A 78 3.72 -17.76 -5.72
N THR A 79 3.38 -19.02 -5.42
CA THR A 79 3.38 -20.08 -6.44
C THR A 79 2.18 -19.97 -7.38
N ASN A 80 1.12 -19.28 -6.94
CA ASN A 80 -0.14 -19.11 -7.66
C ASN A 80 -0.69 -17.70 -7.41
N PHE A 81 -1.43 -17.16 -8.38
CA PHE A 81 -2.20 -15.93 -8.22
C PHE A 81 -3.35 -16.12 -7.21
N TYR A 82 -3.51 -15.20 -6.25
CA TYR A 82 -4.65 -15.21 -5.33
C TYR A 82 -5.91 -14.67 -6.02
N CYS A 83 -6.87 -15.56 -6.28
CA CYS A 83 -8.19 -15.20 -6.83
C CYS A 83 -9.29 -15.36 -5.77
N ASP A 84 -9.45 -14.36 -4.91
CA ASP A 84 -10.48 -14.36 -3.88
C ASP A 84 -11.60 -13.36 -4.21
N ARG A 85 -12.83 -13.87 -4.38
CA ARG A 85 -14.00 -13.05 -4.71
C ARG A 85 -14.54 -12.20 -3.56
N ASN A 86 -14.09 -12.46 -2.33
CA ASN A 86 -14.57 -11.76 -1.15
C ASN A 86 -13.63 -10.64 -0.73
N VAL A 87 -12.61 -10.31 -1.53
CA VAL A 87 -11.72 -9.17 -1.32
C VAL A 87 -12.10 -8.06 -2.29
N LEU A 88 -12.32 -6.86 -1.75
CA LEU A 88 -12.42 -5.63 -2.50
C LEU A 88 -11.10 -4.87 -2.36
N TYR A 89 -10.42 -4.63 -3.47
CA TYR A 89 -9.26 -3.74 -3.52
C TYR A 89 -9.74 -2.36 -3.98
N THR A 90 -9.30 -1.32 -3.28
CA THR A 90 -9.63 0.06 -3.63
C THR A 90 -8.35 0.85 -3.86
N PHE A 91 -8.20 1.43 -5.05
CA PHE A 91 -7.16 2.40 -5.34
C PHE A 91 -7.76 3.80 -5.18
N ASN A 92 -7.33 4.49 -4.14
CA ASN A 92 -7.83 5.80 -3.76
C ASN A 92 -6.92 6.88 -4.36
N ILE A 93 -7.53 7.94 -4.90
CA ILE A 93 -6.84 9.08 -5.50
C ILE A 93 -7.45 10.36 -4.94
N ASP A 94 -6.60 11.17 -4.32
CA ASP A 94 -6.89 12.52 -3.84
C ASP A 94 -6.15 13.52 -4.73
N ARG A 95 -6.86 14.55 -5.22
CA ARG A 95 -6.30 15.62 -6.03
C ARG A 95 -6.14 16.86 -5.16
N ALA A 96 -4.95 17.44 -5.23
CA ALA A 96 -4.71 18.69 -4.55
C ALA A 96 -5.63 19.82 -5.05
N ASP A 97 -6.03 20.70 -4.13
CA ASP A 97 -6.73 21.94 -4.43
C ASP A 97 -5.88 22.89 -5.31
N THR A 98 -6.44 24.05 -5.68
CA THR A 98 -5.73 25.04 -6.50
C THR A 98 -4.47 25.61 -5.85
N ASN A 99 -4.31 25.46 -4.54
CA ASN A 99 -3.12 25.88 -3.79
C ASN A 99 -2.10 24.74 -3.65
N GLY A 100 -2.42 23.53 -4.11
CA GLY A 100 -1.57 22.35 -3.99
C GLY A 100 -1.72 21.59 -2.66
N ASN A 101 -2.79 21.83 -1.90
CA ASN A 101 -3.07 21.15 -0.64
C ASN A 101 -3.97 19.92 -0.85
N PHE A 102 -3.72 18.88 -0.06
CA PHE A 102 -4.53 17.65 -0.02
C PHE A 102 -5.39 17.63 1.25
N ASP A 103 -6.62 17.13 1.16
CA ASP A 103 -7.51 16.98 2.31
C ASP A 103 -7.54 15.54 2.87
N ASN A 104 -6.91 14.58 2.18
CA ASN A 104 -6.91 13.15 2.47
C ASN A 104 -8.28 12.46 2.30
N ASP A 105 -9.18 13.04 1.53
CA ASP A 105 -10.43 12.43 1.10
C ASP A 105 -10.31 12.04 -0.39
N PRO A 106 -10.56 10.78 -0.79
CA PRO A 106 -10.38 10.41 -2.19
C PRO A 106 -11.46 11.01 -3.08
N ASP A 107 -11.05 11.86 -4.01
CA ASP A 107 -11.88 12.31 -5.13
C ASP A 107 -12.33 11.16 -6.04
N ILE A 108 -11.47 10.15 -6.21
CA ILE A 108 -11.69 9.01 -7.08
C ILE A 108 -11.33 7.75 -6.32
N GLN A 109 -12.26 6.80 -6.29
CA GLN A 109 -12.03 5.45 -5.80
C GLN A 109 -12.23 4.46 -6.94
N ILE A 110 -11.17 3.74 -7.30
CA ILE A 110 -11.21 2.67 -8.29
C ILE A 110 -11.38 1.36 -7.54
N PHE A 111 -12.42 0.61 -7.90
CA PHE A 111 -12.71 -0.68 -7.28
C PHE A 111 -12.24 -1.81 -8.18
N ALA A 112 -11.44 -2.71 -7.61
CA ALA A 112 -11.02 -3.94 -8.26
C ALA A 112 -11.59 -5.14 -7.50
N ARG A 113 -12.24 -6.04 -8.24
CA ARG A 113 -12.80 -7.28 -7.71
C ARG A 113 -12.39 -8.46 -8.56
N LEU A 114 -11.90 -9.51 -7.90
CA LEU A 114 -11.58 -10.77 -8.55
C LEU A 114 -12.78 -11.70 -8.46
N GLY A 115 -12.88 -12.64 -9.39
CA GLY A 115 -13.96 -13.62 -9.37
C GLY A 115 -13.77 -14.70 -10.40
N THR A 116 -14.50 -15.79 -10.25
CA THR A 116 -14.49 -16.89 -11.23
C THR A 116 -15.75 -16.86 -12.09
N ASN A 117 -15.58 -17.18 -13.38
CA ASN A 117 -16.70 -17.43 -14.28
C ASN A 117 -17.30 -18.84 -14.05
N SER A 118 -18.32 -19.21 -14.84
CA SER A 118 -18.98 -20.52 -14.75
C SER A 118 -18.06 -21.72 -15.04
N ALA A 119 -16.95 -21.50 -15.75
CA ALA A 119 -15.93 -22.52 -16.01
C ALA A 119 -14.84 -22.57 -14.91
N GLY A 120 -14.98 -21.78 -13.84
CA GLY A 120 -14.00 -21.70 -12.76
C GLY A 120 -12.76 -20.85 -13.07
N ALA A 121 -12.68 -20.21 -14.24
CA ALA A 121 -11.56 -19.36 -14.62
C ALA A 121 -11.64 -18.00 -13.92
N CYS A 122 -10.52 -17.56 -13.33
CA CYS A 122 -10.43 -16.28 -12.65
C CYS A 122 -10.40 -15.10 -13.64
N GLY A 123 -11.01 -13.99 -13.26
CA GLY A 123 -10.94 -12.71 -13.94
C GLY A 123 -10.95 -11.55 -12.96
N LEU A 124 -10.62 -10.38 -13.49
CA LEU A 124 -10.66 -9.08 -12.81
C LEU A 124 -11.80 -8.25 -13.37
N GLN A 125 -12.55 -7.60 -12.49
CA GLN A 125 -13.46 -6.50 -12.79
C GLN A 125 -12.90 -5.21 -12.20
N LEU A 126 -12.95 -4.13 -12.99
CA LEU A 126 -12.57 -2.78 -12.58
C LEU A 126 -13.73 -1.82 -12.76
N GLU A 127 -13.91 -0.93 -11.79
CA GLU A 127 -14.93 0.11 -11.77
C GLU A 127 -14.31 1.48 -11.52
N ASN A 128 -14.92 2.52 -12.09
CA ASN A 128 -14.54 3.92 -11.89
C ASN A 128 -13.09 4.26 -12.30
N VAL A 129 -12.47 3.47 -13.18
CA VAL A 129 -11.15 3.79 -13.74
C VAL A 129 -11.27 5.04 -14.64
N PRO A 130 -10.50 6.12 -14.38
CA PRO A 130 -10.53 7.33 -15.18
C PRO A 130 -10.31 7.08 -16.67
N GLY A 131 -11.30 7.44 -17.50
CA GLY A 131 -11.25 7.26 -18.95
C GLY A 131 -11.63 5.87 -19.46
N ALA A 132 -12.08 4.94 -18.60
CA ALA A 132 -12.44 3.59 -19.05
C ALA A 132 -13.80 3.48 -19.77
N GLY A 133 -14.67 4.50 -19.67
CA GLY A 133 -15.99 4.48 -20.32
C GLY A 133 -17.02 3.56 -19.67
N GLY A 134 -16.73 3.04 -18.47
CA GLY A 134 -17.63 2.19 -17.69
C GLY A 134 -16.87 1.11 -16.91
N THR A 135 -17.62 0.25 -16.23
CA THR A 135 -17.10 -0.99 -15.65
C THR A 135 -16.66 -1.93 -16.77
N PHE A 136 -15.51 -2.56 -16.61
CA PHE A 136 -14.97 -3.52 -17.59
C PHE A 136 -14.27 -4.67 -16.88
N SER A 137 -14.11 -5.79 -17.57
CA SER A 137 -13.57 -7.01 -16.99
C SER A 137 -12.80 -7.84 -18.00
N GLY A 138 -11.88 -8.67 -17.52
CA GLY A 138 -11.10 -9.56 -18.37
C GLY A 138 -10.46 -10.70 -17.59
N PRO A 139 -9.95 -11.72 -18.29
CA PRO A 139 -9.27 -12.85 -17.65
C PRO A 139 -7.94 -12.40 -17.04
N ILE A 140 -7.51 -13.10 -15.99
CA ILE A 140 -6.14 -12.95 -15.48
C ILE A 140 -5.11 -13.46 -16.50
N GLU A 141 -3.85 -13.08 -16.32
CA GLU A 141 -2.71 -13.38 -17.21
C GLU A 141 -2.86 -12.86 -18.64
N GLN A 142 -3.81 -11.95 -18.89
CA GLN A 142 -4.00 -11.32 -20.19
C GLN A 142 -4.24 -9.82 -20.01
N VAL A 143 -3.73 -9.04 -20.97
CA VAL A 143 -4.09 -7.62 -21.07
C VAL A 143 -5.45 -7.51 -21.73
N PHE A 144 -6.35 -6.75 -21.13
CA PHE A 144 -7.67 -6.47 -21.68
C PHE A 144 -7.94 -4.97 -21.69
N THR A 145 -8.85 -4.53 -22.56
CA THR A 145 -9.07 -3.11 -22.86
C THR A 145 -10.52 -2.73 -22.57
N SER A 146 -10.72 -1.57 -21.95
CA SER A 146 -12.04 -0.98 -21.71
C SER A 146 -12.64 -0.37 -23.00
N SER A 147 -13.92 -0.02 -22.97
CA SER A 147 -14.57 0.67 -24.09
C SER A 147 -13.97 2.06 -24.36
N GLY A 148 -13.42 2.71 -23.32
CA GLY A 148 -12.68 3.97 -23.42
C GLY A 148 -11.22 3.83 -23.86
N GLY A 149 -10.73 2.62 -24.11
CA GLY A 149 -9.37 2.38 -24.63
C GLY A 149 -8.26 2.39 -23.57
N THR A 150 -8.60 2.35 -22.28
CA THR A 150 -7.63 2.07 -21.21
C THR A 150 -7.37 0.57 -21.09
N LYS A 151 -6.12 0.19 -20.85
CA LYS A 151 -5.73 -1.21 -20.66
C LYS A 151 -5.69 -1.59 -19.19
N ALA A 152 -5.91 -2.87 -18.90
CA ALA A 152 -5.72 -3.44 -17.58
C ALA A 152 -5.17 -4.87 -17.65
N PHE A 153 -4.62 -5.32 -16.53
CA PHE A 153 -4.02 -6.62 -16.34
C PHE A 153 -4.18 -7.07 -14.90
N ALA A 154 -4.37 -8.37 -14.67
CA ALA A 154 -4.15 -8.99 -13.36
C ALA A 154 -3.44 -10.33 -13.51
N GLY A 155 -2.53 -10.65 -12.59
CA GLY A 155 -1.79 -11.92 -12.61
C GLY A 155 -0.50 -11.86 -11.81
N LEU A 156 0.25 -12.96 -11.81
CA LEU A 156 1.54 -13.07 -11.14
C LEU A 156 2.61 -12.27 -11.87
N ARG A 157 3.38 -11.49 -11.13
CA ARG A 157 4.56 -10.79 -11.64
C ARG A 157 5.72 -10.96 -10.69
N ASN A 158 6.93 -10.80 -11.20
CA ASN A 158 8.06 -10.53 -10.31
C ASN A 158 7.75 -9.24 -9.55
N ASP A 159 8.01 -9.29 -8.25
CA ASP A 159 7.82 -8.19 -7.32
C ASP A 159 8.64 -6.99 -7.80
N PRO A 160 7.97 -5.86 -8.12
CA PRO A 160 8.67 -4.66 -8.57
C PRO A 160 9.33 -3.91 -7.40
N PHE A 161 9.06 -4.28 -6.14
CA PHE A 161 9.79 -3.74 -5.00
C PHE A 161 11.26 -4.17 -5.06
N PHE A 162 12.15 -3.22 -4.82
CA PHE A 162 13.59 -3.43 -4.86
C PHE A 162 14.22 -2.89 -3.59
N PHE A 163 15.02 -3.70 -2.91
CA PHE A 163 15.74 -3.25 -1.72
C PHE A 163 17.05 -4.01 -1.48
N ASP A 164 18.12 -3.28 -1.15
CA ASP A 164 19.40 -3.85 -0.74
C ASP A 164 19.47 -3.93 0.80
N ALA A 165 18.87 -4.98 1.39
CA ALA A 165 18.83 -5.17 2.85
C ALA A 165 20.22 -5.36 3.46
N GLU A 166 21.13 -6.00 2.71
CA GLU A 166 22.52 -6.14 3.13
C GLU A 166 23.23 -4.78 3.16
N GLY A 167 23.00 -3.95 2.14
CA GLY A 167 23.53 -2.58 2.08
C GLY A 167 22.97 -1.68 3.17
N PHE A 168 21.67 -1.79 3.45
CA PHE A 168 21.06 -1.11 4.59
C PHE A 168 21.68 -1.55 5.92
N THR A 169 21.83 -2.85 6.14
CA THR A 169 22.46 -3.38 7.37
C THR A 169 23.91 -2.90 7.51
N ALA A 170 24.68 -2.93 6.42
CA ALA A 170 26.05 -2.41 6.40
C ALA A 170 26.09 -0.90 6.69
N LEU A 171 25.16 -0.12 6.13
CA LEU A 171 25.03 1.31 6.41
C LEU A 171 24.71 1.55 7.89
N VAL A 172 23.72 0.86 8.47
CA VAL A 172 23.40 0.97 9.90
C VAL A 172 24.61 0.63 10.77
N ASN A 173 25.33 -0.45 10.46
CA ASN A 173 26.54 -0.83 11.18
C ASN A 173 27.67 0.20 11.06
N SER A 174 27.72 0.96 9.97
CA SER A 174 28.71 2.03 9.79
C SER A 174 28.44 3.28 10.66
N PHE A 175 27.37 3.28 11.46
CA PHE A 175 27.09 4.27 12.52
C PHE A 175 27.29 3.73 13.94
N ALA A 176 27.70 2.48 14.11
CA ALA A 176 27.61 1.78 15.40
C ALA A 176 28.56 2.33 16.49
N ALA A 177 29.61 3.07 16.13
CA ALA A 177 30.58 3.62 17.08
C ALA A 177 30.61 5.17 17.09
N ALA A 178 30.91 5.72 18.26
CA ALA A 178 31.08 7.17 18.44
C ALA A 178 32.15 7.72 17.49
N GLY A 179 31.83 8.79 16.76
CA GLY A 179 32.71 9.41 15.77
C GLY A 179 32.59 8.83 14.36
N GLN A 180 31.74 7.83 14.12
CA GLN A 180 31.41 7.39 12.77
C GLN A 180 30.26 8.21 12.17
N SER A 181 30.37 8.53 10.88
CA SER A 181 29.38 9.34 10.15
C SER A 181 28.62 8.55 9.08
N GLY A 182 28.77 7.23 9.07
CA GLY A 182 28.23 6.34 8.05
C GLY A 182 29.06 6.28 6.77
N ASP A 183 28.94 5.17 6.03
CA ASP A 183 29.58 4.96 4.72
C ASP A 183 28.56 4.41 3.70
N LEU A 184 27.87 5.32 3.04
CA LEU A 184 26.85 4.97 2.03
C LEU A 184 27.46 4.27 0.81
N VAL A 185 28.61 4.73 0.34
CA VAL A 185 29.22 4.27 -0.92
C VAL A 185 29.65 2.82 -0.79
N THR A 186 30.37 2.48 0.29
CA THR A 186 30.81 1.11 0.53
C THR A 186 29.62 0.21 0.87
N ALA A 187 28.71 0.67 1.74
CA ALA A 187 27.57 -0.12 2.18
C ALA A 187 26.71 -0.61 0.99
N PHE A 188 26.38 0.29 0.07
CA PHE A 188 25.59 -0.04 -1.13
C PHE A 188 26.43 -0.41 -2.35
N GLY A 189 27.76 -0.36 -2.27
CA GLY A 189 28.66 -0.64 -3.40
C GLY A 189 28.46 0.30 -4.58
N LEU A 190 28.17 1.58 -4.32
CA LEU A 190 27.84 2.55 -5.36
C LEU A 190 29.03 2.74 -6.31
N GLY A 191 28.85 2.34 -7.57
CA GLY A 191 29.87 2.45 -8.61
C GLY A 191 30.90 1.32 -8.63
N THR A 192 30.85 0.36 -7.69
CA THR A 192 31.82 -0.76 -7.63
C THR A 192 31.22 -2.10 -8.02
N ARG A 193 29.89 -2.25 -7.97
CA ARG A 193 29.17 -3.48 -8.36
C ARG A 193 27.71 -3.20 -8.74
N PRO A 194 27.01 -4.14 -9.42
CA PRO A 194 25.56 -4.08 -9.58
C PRO A 194 24.85 -3.98 -8.22
N ARG A 195 23.73 -3.26 -8.19
CA ARG A 195 22.92 -3.15 -6.96
C ARG A 195 22.31 -4.51 -6.63
N ARG A 196 22.31 -4.87 -5.35
CA ARG A 196 21.64 -6.10 -4.88
C ARG A 196 20.16 -5.84 -4.74
N ASP A 197 19.39 -6.85 -5.13
CA ASP A 197 17.96 -6.88 -4.91
C ASP A 197 17.61 -8.05 -3.99
N SER A 198 17.21 -7.74 -2.76
CA SER A 198 16.75 -8.75 -1.80
C SER A 198 15.40 -9.33 -2.22
N PHE A 199 14.70 -8.66 -3.14
CA PHE A 199 13.38 -9.03 -3.63
C PHE A 199 13.39 -9.62 -5.05
N ALA A 200 14.55 -9.76 -5.68
CA ALA A 200 14.64 -10.37 -7.01
C ALA A 200 14.10 -11.80 -7.02
N ASN A 201 13.49 -12.18 -8.15
CA ASN A 201 12.92 -13.52 -8.43
C ASN A 201 11.81 -13.92 -7.45
N ARG A 202 11.03 -12.95 -6.99
CA ARG A 202 9.89 -13.16 -6.08
C ARG A 202 8.61 -12.88 -6.82
N ASN A 203 7.69 -13.83 -6.86
CA ASN A 203 6.39 -13.61 -7.46
C ASN A 203 5.43 -12.95 -6.45
N VAL A 204 4.63 -12.01 -6.93
CA VAL A 204 3.53 -11.35 -6.24
C VAL A 204 2.31 -11.28 -7.17
N SER A 205 1.10 -11.27 -6.61
CA SER A 205 -0.09 -10.94 -7.40
C SER A 205 -0.11 -9.45 -7.70
N ALA A 206 -0.43 -9.09 -8.94
CA ALA A 206 -0.55 -7.69 -9.36
C ALA A 206 -1.91 -7.44 -10.02
N ILE A 207 -2.50 -6.27 -9.75
CA ILE A 207 -3.57 -5.63 -10.51
C ILE A 207 -2.99 -4.34 -11.08
N VAL A 208 -3.07 -4.15 -12.39
CA VAL A 208 -2.47 -3.02 -13.11
C VAL A 208 -3.51 -2.44 -14.07
N PHE A 209 -3.63 -1.12 -14.14
CA PHE A 209 -4.56 -0.45 -15.05
C PHE A 209 -4.06 0.92 -15.50
N GLU A 210 -4.40 1.30 -16.72
CA GLU A 210 -4.18 2.64 -17.27
C GLU A 210 -5.35 3.58 -16.94
N MET A 211 -5.02 4.85 -16.78
CA MET A 211 -5.94 5.95 -16.52
C MET A 211 -5.68 7.08 -17.51
N ASP A 212 -6.74 7.71 -18.04
CA ASP A 212 -6.63 8.93 -18.84
C ASP A 212 -6.33 10.13 -17.94
N ASN A 213 -5.23 10.84 -18.22
CA ASN A 213 -4.81 12.00 -17.44
C ASN A 213 -5.84 13.15 -17.46
N ASN A 214 -6.64 13.28 -18.53
CA ASN A 214 -7.70 14.30 -18.63
C ASN A 214 -8.86 14.04 -17.66
N VAL A 215 -9.09 12.79 -17.28
CA VAL A 215 -10.12 12.41 -16.31
C VAL A 215 -9.53 12.32 -14.91
N LEU A 216 -8.33 11.74 -14.79
CA LEU A 216 -7.59 11.58 -13.53
C LEU A 216 -7.26 12.93 -12.88
N ALA A 217 -6.68 13.84 -13.67
CA ALA A 217 -6.20 15.14 -13.19
C ALA A 217 -6.56 16.21 -14.25
N PRO A 218 -7.84 16.59 -14.36
CA PRO A 218 -8.30 17.59 -15.33
C PRO A 218 -7.56 18.91 -15.13
N VAL A 219 -7.22 19.57 -16.24
CA VAL A 219 -6.52 20.86 -16.19
C VAL A 219 -7.45 21.91 -15.59
N ALA A 220 -7.00 22.56 -14.51
CA ALA A 220 -7.65 23.71 -13.89
C ALA A 220 -6.66 24.87 -13.88
N GLN A 221 -7.08 26.05 -14.34
CA GLN A 221 -6.22 27.24 -14.41
C GLN A 221 -4.87 27.00 -15.13
N GLY A 222 -4.88 26.18 -16.19
CA GLY A 222 -3.69 25.91 -17.01
C GLY A 222 -2.71 24.88 -16.45
N THR A 223 -2.97 24.31 -15.26
CA THR A 223 -2.12 23.28 -14.65
C THR A 223 -2.95 22.05 -14.26
N ARG A 224 -2.35 20.86 -14.26
CA ARG A 224 -2.99 19.67 -13.69
C ARG A 224 -2.74 19.63 -12.18
N PRO A 225 -3.75 19.26 -11.36
CA PRO A 225 -3.53 19.10 -9.93
C PRO A 225 -2.52 17.98 -9.66
N LYS A 226 -1.81 18.09 -8.54
CA LYS A 226 -1.01 16.97 -8.01
C LYS A 226 -1.97 15.88 -7.54
N VAL A 227 -1.54 14.62 -7.63
CA VAL A 227 -2.30 13.48 -7.13
C VAL A 227 -1.54 12.81 -5.99
N ARG A 228 -2.29 12.31 -5.01
CA ARG A 228 -1.84 11.41 -3.95
C ARG A 228 -2.64 10.14 -4.06
N VAL A 229 -2.00 9.00 -3.82
CA VAL A 229 -2.65 7.69 -3.94
C VAL A 229 -2.35 6.82 -2.74
N TRP A 230 -3.30 5.95 -2.42
CA TRP A 230 -3.13 4.85 -1.47
C TRP A 230 -4.07 3.69 -1.80
N GLY A 231 -3.71 2.51 -1.35
CA GLY A 231 -4.50 1.29 -1.51
C GLY A 231 -5.21 0.93 -0.22
N THR A 232 -6.40 0.36 -0.32
CA THR A 232 -7.05 -0.32 0.81
C THR A 232 -7.65 -1.64 0.34
N THR A 233 -7.75 -2.60 1.26
CA THR A 233 -8.49 -3.85 1.06
C THR A 233 -9.59 -3.97 2.10
N ALA A 234 -10.69 -4.60 1.71
CA ALA A 234 -11.78 -4.93 2.61
C ALA A 234 -12.36 -6.29 2.26
N ARG A 235 -12.80 -7.03 3.30
CA ARG A 235 -13.60 -8.24 3.12
C ARG A 235 -15.06 -7.86 2.92
N LEU A 236 -15.67 -8.34 1.83
CA LEU A 236 -17.10 -8.21 1.63
C LEU A 236 -17.84 -9.02 2.71
N ALA A 237 -18.79 -8.38 3.39
CA ALA A 237 -19.63 -9.06 4.37
C ALA A 237 -20.39 -10.21 3.69
N LYS A 238 -20.44 -11.36 4.35
CA LYS A 238 -21.22 -12.51 3.91
C LYS A 238 -22.70 -12.31 4.17
#